data_AF-A0A2V8IJQ5-F1
#
_entry.id   AF-A0A2V8IJQ5-F1
#
_cell.length_a   1.000
_cell.length_b   1.000
_cell.length_c   1.000
_cell.angle_alpha   90.00
_cell.angle_beta   90.00
_cell.angle_gamma   90.00
#
_symmetry.space_group_name_H-M   'P 1'
#
loop_
_entity.id
_entity.type
_entity.pdbx_description
1 polymer ?
#
loop_
_entity_poly.entity_id
_entity_poly.type
_entity_poly.pdbx_seq_one_letter_code
_entity_poly.pdbx_strand_id
1 'polypeptide(L)'
;MRAFMSAAILVLMAIQSGSSQEPLRMIRAIELPRVEGRIDHLALDGTGEKLFVAALGNNTVEVVDVKNGSHLKVCQDFANRRGSPACRTRT
;
A
#
# COMPACT_ATOMS: atom_id res chain seq x y z
N MET A 1 0.98 -34.99 -43.82
CA MET A 1 1.96 -34.08 -43.18
C MET A 1 1.46 -32.63 -43.12
N ARG A 2 0.96 -32.04 -44.22
CA ARG A 2 0.51 -30.63 -44.26
C ARG A 2 -0.65 -30.31 -43.30
N ALA A 3 -1.65 -31.19 -43.19
CA ALA A 3 -2.82 -30.97 -42.32
C ALA A 3 -2.51 -31.05 -40.81
N PHE A 4 -1.55 -31.88 -40.41
CA PHE A 4 -1.11 -32.00 -39.01
C PHE A 4 -0.32 -30.77 -38.56
N MET A 5 0.49 -30.19 -39.45
CA MET A 5 1.20 -28.93 -39.19
C MET A 5 0.23 -27.77 -38.97
N SER A 6 -0.84 -27.67 -39.76
CA SER A 6 -1.87 -26.63 -39.61
C SER A 6 -2.63 -26.72 -38.30
N ALA A 7 -2.96 -27.93 -37.83
CA ALA A 7 -3.63 -28.15 -36.56
C ALA A 7 -2.74 -27.78 -35.35
N ALA A 8 -1.43 -28.08 -35.43
CA ALA A 8 -0.46 -27.72 -34.40
C ALA A 8 -0.28 -26.20 -34.25
N ILE A 9 -0.33 -25.46 -35.36
CA ILE A 9 -0.23 -23.99 -35.37
C ILE A 9 -1.47 -23.34 -34.73
N LEU A 10 -2.66 -23.88 -34.98
CA LEU A 10 -3.91 -23.40 -34.37
C LEU A 10 -3.95 -23.61 -32.84
N VAL A 11 -3.40 -24.72 -32.35
CA VAL A 11 -3.31 -24.99 -30.89
C VAL A 11 -2.32 -24.04 -30.20
N LEU A 12 -1.24 -23.63 -30.89
CA LEU A 12 -0.23 -22.74 -30.30
C LEU A 12 -0.72 -21.29 -30.12
N MET A 13 -1.64 -20.81 -30.97
CA MET A 13 -2.24 -19.47 -30.84
C MET A 13 -3.24 -19.35 -29.67
N ALA A 14 -3.78 -20.46 -29.16
CA ALA A 14 -4.77 -20.45 -28.08
C ALA A 14 -4.15 -20.23 -26.68
N ILE A 15 -2.82 -20.23 -26.55
CA ILE A 15 -2.10 -20.13 -25.27
C ILE A 15 -1.59 -18.69 -25.01
N GLN A 16 -2.34 -17.67 -25.40
CA GLN A 16 -2.02 -16.28 -25.04
C GLN A 16 -2.65 -15.91 -23.70
N SER A 17 -2.08 -16.44 -22.61
CA SER A 17 -2.42 -16.04 -21.25
C SER A 17 -1.57 -14.83 -20.82
N GLY A 18 -1.81 -13.68 -21.43
CA GLY A 18 -1.21 -12.42 -20.96
C GLY A 18 -2.07 -11.84 -19.84
N SER A 19 -1.57 -11.80 -18.60
CA SER A 19 -2.25 -11.03 -17.55
C SER A 19 -2.06 -9.54 -17.85
N SER A 20 -3.06 -8.94 -18.50
CA SER A 20 -3.13 -7.48 -18.64
C SER A 20 -3.40 -6.89 -17.25
N GLN A 21 -2.35 -6.60 -16.50
CA GLN A 21 -2.46 -5.82 -15.27
C GLN A 21 -2.69 -4.38 -15.70
N GLU A 22 -3.87 -3.83 -15.39
CA GLU A 22 -4.13 -2.41 -15.60
C GLU A 22 -3.04 -1.58 -14.89
N PRO A 23 -2.57 -0.49 -15.52
CA PRO A 23 -1.58 0.37 -14.88
C PRO A 23 -2.15 0.98 -13.60
N LEU A 24 -1.31 1.10 -12.58
CA LEU A 24 -1.67 1.83 -11.37
C LEU A 24 -1.94 3.29 -11.72
N ARG A 25 -3.14 3.77 -11.38
CA ARG A 25 -3.50 5.18 -11.46
C ARG A 25 -3.53 5.79 -10.07
N MET A 26 -3.12 7.04 -9.96
CA MET A 26 -3.29 7.79 -8.72
C MET A 26 -4.79 7.98 -8.44
N ILE A 27 -5.28 7.40 -7.35
CA ILE A 27 -6.70 7.50 -6.96
C ILE A 27 -6.95 8.63 -5.96
N ARG A 28 -5.93 8.96 -5.15
CA ARG A 28 -6.04 9.92 -4.05
C ARG A 28 -4.64 10.36 -3.60
N ALA A 29 -4.53 11.62 -3.19
CA ALA A 29 -3.44 12.12 -2.36
C ALA A 29 -4.02 12.48 -0.99
N ILE A 30 -3.30 12.15 0.09
CA ILE A 30 -3.70 12.46 1.47
C ILE A 30 -2.63 13.36 2.04
N GLU A 31 -3.00 14.56 2.45
CA GLU A 31 -2.05 15.51 3.03
C GLU A 31 -1.62 15.07 4.44
N LEU A 32 -0.33 15.21 4.71
CA LEU A 32 0.28 14.97 6.02
C LEU A 32 0.87 16.30 6.53
N PRO A 33 0.03 17.23 6.98
CA PRO A 33 0.40 18.65 7.15
C PRO A 33 1.48 18.89 8.20
N ARG A 34 1.65 17.96 9.14
CA ARG A 34 2.63 18.06 10.21
C ARG A 34 3.95 17.40 9.89
N VAL A 35 4.07 16.61 8.82
CA VAL A 35 5.26 15.81 8.55
C VAL A 35 6.33 16.66 7.89
N GLU A 36 7.48 16.74 8.53
CA GLU A 36 8.66 17.40 7.98
C GLU A 36 9.73 16.36 7.62
N GLY A 37 10.42 16.57 6.50
CA GLY A 37 11.52 15.73 6.07
C GLY A 37 11.08 14.39 5.46
N ARG A 38 11.69 13.29 5.91
CA ARG A 38 11.59 11.97 5.26
C ARG A 38 10.50 11.11 5.88
N ILE A 39 9.80 10.40 4.99
CA ILE A 39 9.00 9.23 5.31
C ILE A 39 9.80 8.00 4.89
N ASP A 40 9.89 6.98 5.74
CA ASP A 40 10.75 5.82 5.52
C ASP A 40 9.99 4.48 5.53
N HIS A 41 9.03 4.30 6.43
CA HIS A 41 8.29 3.05 6.60
C HIS A 41 6.78 3.24 6.60
N LEU A 42 6.08 2.27 5.99
CA LEU A 42 4.63 2.24 5.83
C LEU A 42 4.11 0.85 6.23
N ALA A 43 3.02 0.80 7.01
CA ALA A 43 2.35 -0.45 7.37
C ALA A 43 0.84 -0.30 7.24
N LEU A 44 0.17 -1.28 6.62
CA LEU A 44 -1.28 -1.27 6.39
C LEU A 44 -1.98 -2.25 7.33
N ASP A 45 -2.95 -1.77 8.09
CA ASP A 45 -3.99 -2.56 8.76
C ASP A 45 -5.20 -2.64 7.81
N GLY A 46 -5.29 -3.74 7.04
CA GLY A 46 -6.36 -3.95 6.07
C GLY A 46 -7.73 -4.18 6.71
N THR A 47 -7.78 -4.74 7.93
CA THR A 47 -9.04 -4.99 8.64
C THR A 47 -9.62 -3.70 9.19
N GLY A 48 -8.76 -2.85 9.75
CA GLY A 48 -9.16 -1.57 10.32
C GLY A 48 -9.03 -0.39 9.36
N GLU A 49 -8.73 -0.63 8.08
CA GLU A 49 -8.57 0.36 7.00
C GLU A 49 -7.63 1.53 7.36
N LYS A 50 -6.56 1.24 8.09
CA LYS A 50 -5.59 2.23 8.59
C LYS A 50 -4.20 2.03 7.98
N LEU A 51 -3.59 3.12 7.54
CA LEU A 51 -2.20 3.17 7.12
C LEU A 51 -1.37 3.89 8.18
N PHE A 52 -0.27 3.29 8.61
CA PHE A 52 0.70 3.86 9.53
C PHE A 52 1.91 4.32 8.74
N VAL A 53 2.32 5.57 8.94
CA VAL A 53 3.40 6.23 8.20
C VAL A 53 4.44 6.74 9.17
N ALA A 54 5.67 6.23 9.11
CA ALA A 54 6.76 6.70 9.95
C ALA A 54 7.32 8.02 9.39
N ALA A 55 7.25 9.08 10.20
CA ALA A 55 7.77 10.41 9.90
C ALA A 55 9.08 10.60 10.68
N LEU A 56 10.20 10.20 10.07
CA LEU A 56 11.51 10.17 10.73
C LEU A 56 11.97 11.56 11.18
N GLY A 57 11.70 12.60 10.38
CA GLY A 57 12.04 13.99 10.73
C GLY A 57 11.32 14.49 11.98
N ASN A 58 10.14 13.95 12.26
CA ASN A 58 9.32 14.31 13.41
C ASN A 58 9.46 13.36 14.59
N ASN A 59 10.09 12.21 14.40
CA ASN A 59 10.11 11.11 15.36
C ASN A 59 8.70 10.64 15.77
N THR A 60 7.76 10.67 14.81
CA THR A 60 6.34 10.30 14.99
C THR A 60 5.89 9.21 14.00
N VAL A 61 4.74 8.60 14.28
CA VAL A 61 3.99 7.77 13.32
C VAL A 61 2.65 8.44 13.05
N GLU A 62 2.38 8.76 11.79
CA GLU A 62 1.10 9.28 11.34
C GLU A 62 0.13 8.13 11.07
N VAL A 63 -1.10 8.24 11.58
CA VAL A 63 -2.17 7.28 11.33
C VAL A 63 -3.14 7.88 10.33
N VAL A 64 -3.37 7.17 9.23
CA VAL A 64 -4.19 7.60 8.10
C VAL A 64 -5.36 6.64 7.92
N ASP A 65 -6.55 7.18 7.74
CA ASP A 65 -7.75 6.45 7.31
C ASP A 65 -7.70 6.31 5.79
N VAL A 66 -7.53 5.09 5.29
CA VAL A 66 -7.41 4.83 3.85
C VAL A 66 -8.78 4.90 3.16
N LYS A 67 -9.84 4.51 3.86
CA LYS A 67 -11.21 4.52 3.33
C LYS A 67 -11.70 5.94 3.10
N ASN A 68 -11.65 6.76 4.15
CA ASN A 68 -12.08 8.15 4.09
C ASN A 68 -11.01 9.05 3.44
N GLY A 69 -9.75 8.60 3.40
CA GLY A 69 -8.67 9.34 2.78
C GLY A 69 -8.21 10.53 3.62
N SER A 70 -8.14 10.35 4.93
CA SER A 70 -7.88 11.44 5.88
C SER A 70 -6.79 11.09 6.88
N HIS A 71 -6.05 12.11 7.33
CA HIS A 71 -5.12 11.97 8.44
C HIS A 71 -5.89 11.94 9.76
N LEU A 72 -5.72 10.88 10.55
CA LEU A 72 -6.48 10.66 11.78
C LEU A 72 -5.77 11.25 13.00
N LYS A 73 -4.50 10.88 13.20
CA LYS A 73 -3.74 11.25 14.39
C LYS A 73 -2.24 11.05 14.24
N VAL A 74 -1.50 11.70 15.13
CA VAL A 74 -0.06 11.56 15.30
C VAL A 74 0.21 10.68 16.52
N CYS A 75 1.06 9.67 16.37
CA CYS A 75 1.62 8.89 17.46
C CYS A 75 3.04 9.37 17.78
N GLN A 76 3.25 9.92 18.97
CA GLN A 76 4.58 10.32 19.45
C GLN A 76 5.35 9.13 20.02
N ASP A 77 6.67 9.29 20.13
CA ASP A 77 7.58 8.38 20.83
C ASP A 77 7.53 6.92 20.38
N PHE A 78 7.22 6.67 19.10
CA PHE A 78 7.17 5.32 18.56
C PHE A 78 8.54 4.61 18.60
N ALA A 79 9.63 5.35 18.43
CA ALA A 79 11.00 4.83 18.50
C ALA A 79 11.39 4.33 19.91
N ASN A 80 10.75 4.86 20.95
CA ASN A 80 10.96 4.37 22.31
C ASN A 80 10.19 3.05 22.44
N ARG A 81 10.90 1.93 22.61
CA ARG A 81 10.41 0.52 22.69
C ARG A 81 9.13 0.28 23.52
N ARG A 82 8.71 1.24 24.33
CA ARG A 82 7.46 1.21 25.10
C ARG A 82 6.20 1.47 24.27
N GLY A 83 6.30 2.18 23.13
CA GLY A 83 5.16 2.62 22.32
C GLY A 83 4.23 3.56 23.09
N SER A 84 3.90 4.72 22.52
CA SER A 84 2.94 5.62 23.16
C SER A 84 1.57 4.93 23.34
N PRO A 85 0.87 5.10 24.47
CA PRO A 85 -0.48 4.56 24.66
C PRO A 85 -1.45 5.06 23.58
N ALA A 86 -1.20 6.24 22.99
CA ALA A 86 -1.99 6.77 21.87
C ALA A 86 -1.89 5.92 20.59
N CYS A 87 -0.80 5.15 20.43
CA CYS A 87 -0.57 4.28 19.29
C CYS A 87 -0.83 2.80 19.56
N ARG A 88 -1.34 2.44 20.74
CA ARG A 88 -1.70 1.06 21.03
C ARG A 88 -2.93 0.70 20.20
N THR A 89 -2.73 -0.05 19.12
CA THR A 89 -3.84 -0.65 18.38
C THR A 89 -4.50 -1.64 19.33
N ARG A 90 -5.75 -1.36 19.71
CA ARG A 90 -6.60 -2.38 20.32
C ARG A 90 -6.88 -3.39 19.21
N THR A 91 -6.16 -4.50 19.22
CA THR A 91 -6.58 -5.74 18.55
C THR A 91 -7.79 -6.32 19.26
#